data_AF-A0A1I7HZT5-F1
#
_entry.id   AF-A0A1I7HZT5-F1
#
_cell.length_a   1.000
_cell.length_b   1.000
_cell.length_c   1.000
_cell.angle_alpha   90.00
_cell.angle_beta   90.00
_cell.angle_gamma   90.00
#
_symmetry.space_group_name_H-M   'P 1'
#
loop_
_entity.id
_entity.type
_entity.pdbx_description
1 polymer ?
#
loop_
_entity_poly.entity_id
_entity_poly.type
_entity_poly.pdbx_seq_one_letter_code
_entity_poly.pdbx_strand_id
1 'polypeptide(L)'
;MEGTRYMKVYEIYDEENQIDIGVLLYYEKSNVYIIELRSELDEWSAPLLFSSFVKKGIYTIPREASLAWIMERVIPIGRQNIGSILSTHKLKEYDEMKLLELSEGRCSQDEICIRRVEAVPKFVLERSVHNLVDCTALENNMLLCFFADETVKKIALSDISDYEKTDKVISNRNLYESCELGCGGHYVTFNDSIDIPAWLLYEKGRIIDVKYEDFIAFTGKNIIDTSRACEMLQCTRQNLNYLVKKHGITPVMADVKGNLYVKNRLKAEKT
;
A
#
# COMPACT_ATOMS: atom_id res chain seq x y z
N MET A 1 -11.85 6.33 -0.10
CA MET A 1 -10.55 6.08 -0.75
C MET A 1 -10.44 6.94 -2.00
N GLU A 2 -9.64 8.01 -1.98
CA GLU A 2 -9.42 8.89 -3.16
C GLU A 2 -8.68 8.19 -4.34
N GLY A 3 -8.18 6.96 -4.13
CA GLY A 3 -7.45 6.18 -5.13
C GLY A 3 -8.31 5.48 -6.20
N THR A 4 -9.63 5.32 -6.01
CA THR A 4 -10.49 4.59 -6.97
C THR A 4 -10.90 5.41 -8.20
N ARG A 5 -10.73 6.74 -8.19
CA ARG A 5 -11.15 7.61 -9.32
C ARG A 5 -10.24 7.50 -10.56
N TYR A 6 -9.05 6.93 -10.42
CA TYR A 6 -8.03 6.81 -11.48
C TYR A 6 -7.53 5.37 -11.61
N MET A 7 -8.41 4.41 -11.32
CA MET A 7 -8.10 2.99 -11.45
C MET A 7 -8.80 2.46 -12.70
N LYS A 8 -8.05 1.78 -13.56
CA LYS A 8 -8.59 1.00 -14.67
C LYS A 8 -8.56 -0.48 -14.31
N VAL A 9 -9.56 -1.22 -14.79
CA VAL A 9 -9.72 -2.64 -14.51
C VAL A 9 -9.76 -3.39 -15.83
N TYR A 10 -9.01 -4.47 -15.92
CA TYR A 10 -9.00 -5.36 -17.07
C TYR A 10 -9.16 -6.80 -16.61
N GLU A 11 -10.09 -7.53 -17.20
CA GLU A 11 -10.09 -8.99 -17.11
C GLU A 11 -8.85 -9.55 -17.78
N ILE A 12 -8.28 -10.60 -17.19
CA ILE A 12 -7.21 -11.41 -17.77
C ILE A 12 -7.86 -12.75 -18.17
N TYR A 13 -7.76 -13.11 -19.43
CA TYR A 13 -8.48 -14.25 -19.99
C TYR A 13 -7.56 -15.09 -20.88
N ASP A 14 -7.58 -16.40 -20.70
CA ASP A 14 -6.92 -17.37 -21.58
C ASP A 14 -7.89 -17.77 -22.69
N GLU A 15 -7.60 -17.33 -23.93
CA GLU A 15 -8.45 -17.57 -25.09
C GLU A 15 -8.38 -19.02 -25.60
N GLU A 16 -7.28 -19.73 -25.41
CA GLU A 16 -7.13 -21.11 -25.85
C GLU A 16 -7.92 -22.06 -24.95
N ASN A 17 -7.71 -21.94 -23.64
CA ASN A 17 -8.33 -22.82 -22.65
C ASN A 17 -9.71 -22.33 -22.19
N GLN A 18 -10.11 -21.12 -22.62
CA GLN A 18 -11.34 -20.45 -22.23
C GLN A 18 -11.45 -20.23 -20.71
N ILE A 19 -10.31 -19.92 -20.06
CA ILE A 19 -10.21 -19.78 -18.60
C ILE A 19 -10.19 -18.31 -18.22
N ASP A 20 -11.03 -17.94 -17.26
CA ASP A 20 -10.95 -16.66 -16.58
C ASP A 20 -9.83 -16.70 -15.54
N ILE A 21 -8.76 -15.95 -15.78
CA ILE A 21 -7.55 -15.96 -14.95
C ILE A 21 -7.71 -15.00 -13.76
N GLY A 22 -8.37 -13.86 -13.95
CA GLY A 22 -8.51 -12.85 -12.92
C GLY A 22 -8.61 -11.44 -13.49
N VAL A 23 -8.12 -10.46 -12.73
CA VAL A 23 -8.06 -9.08 -13.20
C VAL A 23 -6.73 -8.39 -12.95
N LEU A 24 -6.41 -7.47 -13.82
CA LEU A 24 -5.39 -6.44 -13.66
C LEU A 24 -6.06 -5.15 -13.17
N LEU A 25 -5.65 -4.68 -12.00
CA LEU A 25 -5.95 -3.35 -11.48
C LEU A 25 -4.77 -2.42 -11.81
N TYR A 26 -5.02 -1.39 -12.60
CA TYR A 26 -4.02 -0.37 -12.93
C TYR A 26 -4.36 0.95 -12.25
N TYR A 27 -3.49 1.38 -11.33
CA TYR A 27 -3.60 2.65 -10.61
C TYR A 27 -2.81 3.73 -11.34
N GLU A 28 -3.49 4.51 -12.18
CA GLU A 28 -2.85 5.41 -13.16
C GLU A 28 -1.94 6.46 -12.49
N LYS A 29 -2.35 7.00 -11.34
CA LYS A 29 -1.59 8.07 -10.66
C LYS A 29 -0.24 7.61 -10.11
N SER A 30 -0.20 6.41 -9.57
CA SER A 30 1.02 5.84 -8.98
C SER A 30 1.76 4.94 -9.96
N ASN A 31 1.22 4.71 -11.17
CA ASN A 31 1.72 3.75 -12.15
C ASN A 31 1.97 2.35 -11.54
N VAL A 32 1.00 1.86 -10.76
CA VAL A 32 1.09 0.56 -10.07
C VAL A 32 0.09 -0.43 -10.67
N TYR A 33 0.54 -1.67 -10.81
CA TYR A 33 -0.22 -2.81 -11.30
C TYR A 33 -0.42 -3.79 -10.14
N ILE A 34 -1.66 -4.24 -9.95
CA ILE A 34 -2.00 -5.32 -9.01
C ILE A 34 -2.85 -6.34 -9.73
N ILE A 35 -2.41 -7.60 -9.72
CA ILE A 35 -3.17 -8.71 -10.30
C ILE A 35 -3.90 -9.47 -9.21
N GLU A 36 -5.20 -9.65 -9.41
CA GLU A 36 -6.10 -10.41 -8.55
C GLU A 36 -6.58 -11.64 -9.30
N LEU A 37 -6.01 -12.79 -8.98
CA LEU A 37 -6.33 -14.07 -9.61
C LEU A 37 -7.63 -14.68 -9.10
N ARG A 38 -8.31 -15.46 -9.94
CA ARG A 38 -9.42 -16.32 -9.50
C ARG A 38 -8.93 -17.35 -8.48
N SER A 39 -9.66 -17.52 -7.38
CA SER A 39 -9.33 -18.49 -6.32
C SER A 39 -9.47 -19.94 -6.78
N GLU A 40 -10.20 -20.16 -7.87
CA GLU A 40 -10.43 -21.45 -8.49
C GLU A 40 -9.21 -21.95 -9.28
N LEU A 41 -8.23 -21.08 -9.55
CA LEU A 41 -7.00 -21.48 -10.22
C LEU A 41 -6.16 -22.40 -9.34
N ASP A 42 -5.48 -23.34 -10.00
CA ASP A 42 -4.41 -24.15 -9.43
C ASP A 42 -3.06 -23.85 -10.11
N GLU A 43 -2.01 -24.57 -9.71
CA GLU A 43 -0.65 -24.37 -10.23
C GLU A 43 -0.49 -24.71 -11.71
N TRP A 44 -1.45 -25.43 -12.31
CA TRP A 44 -1.48 -25.85 -13.71
C TRP A 44 -2.35 -24.94 -14.59
N SER A 45 -3.41 -24.35 -14.02
CA SER A 45 -4.31 -23.44 -14.74
C SER A 45 -3.88 -21.97 -14.65
N ALA A 46 -2.99 -21.62 -13.72
CA ALA A 46 -2.46 -20.27 -13.59
C ALA A 46 -1.33 -20.01 -14.61
N PRO A 47 -1.12 -18.76 -15.05
CA PRO A 47 0.05 -18.38 -15.82
C PRO A 47 1.33 -18.80 -15.09
N LEU A 48 2.34 -19.30 -15.81
CA LEU A 48 3.55 -19.89 -15.22
C LEU A 48 4.23 -18.99 -14.17
N LEU A 49 4.28 -17.68 -14.43
CA LEU A 49 4.82 -16.68 -13.51
C LEU A 49 4.12 -16.70 -12.13
N PHE A 50 2.85 -17.12 -12.09
CA PHE A 50 2.02 -17.13 -10.89
C PHE A 50 1.81 -18.51 -10.26
N SER A 51 2.20 -19.60 -10.92
CA SER A 51 1.98 -20.97 -10.41
C SER A 51 2.48 -21.17 -8.98
N SER A 52 3.64 -20.58 -8.63
CA SER A 52 4.20 -20.70 -7.27
C SER A 52 3.42 -19.93 -6.20
N PHE A 53 2.77 -18.82 -6.56
CA PHE A 53 1.89 -18.05 -5.67
C PHE A 53 0.59 -18.82 -5.44
N VAL A 54 -0.03 -19.31 -6.51
CA VAL A 54 -1.27 -20.09 -6.44
C VAL A 54 -1.07 -21.38 -5.64
N LYS A 55 0.06 -22.08 -5.82
CA LYS A 55 0.43 -23.24 -4.98
C LYS A 55 0.45 -22.93 -3.49
N LYS A 56 0.79 -21.69 -3.10
CA LYS A 56 0.81 -21.20 -1.72
C LYS A 56 -0.53 -20.60 -1.26
N GLY A 57 -1.57 -20.63 -2.11
CA GLY A 57 -2.86 -19.99 -1.84
C GLY A 57 -2.83 -18.46 -1.94
N ILE A 58 -1.82 -17.88 -2.60
CA ILE A 58 -1.68 -16.44 -2.79
C ILE A 58 -2.31 -16.06 -4.14
N TYR A 59 -3.45 -15.38 -4.08
CA TYR A 59 -4.21 -14.97 -5.26
C TYR A 59 -4.17 -13.45 -5.50
N THR A 60 -3.72 -12.67 -4.53
CA THR A 60 -3.39 -11.25 -4.70
C THR A 60 -1.90 -11.16 -4.95
N ILE A 61 -1.52 -10.94 -6.21
CA ILE A 61 -0.15 -11.06 -6.66
C ILE A 61 0.67 -9.85 -6.18
N PRO A 62 1.88 -10.07 -5.61
CA PRO A 62 2.76 -8.97 -5.21
C PRO A 62 3.01 -7.98 -6.34
N ARG A 63 3.24 -6.71 -5.99
CA ARG A 63 3.42 -5.62 -6.96
C ARG A 63 4.53 -5.91 -7.98
N GLU A 64 5.68 -6.41 -7.52
CA GLU A 64 6.82 -6.72 -8.40
C GLU A 64 6.48 -7.83 -9.41
N ALA A 65 5.82 -8.90 -8.96
CA ALA A 65 5.38 -9.99 -9.85
C ALA A 65 4.26 -9.54 -10.80
N SER A 66 3.36 -8.66 -10.35
CA SER A 66 2.34 -8.05 -11.20
C SER A 66 2.99 -7.24 -12.32
N LEU A 67 3.99 -6.41 -12.00
CA LEU A 67 4.76 -5.66 -13.00
C LEU A 67 5.52 -6.59 -13.95
N ALA A 68 6.16 -7.63 -13.44
CA ALA A 68 6.90 -8.59 -14.26
C ALA A 68 6.02 -9.21 -15.36
N TRP A 69 4.78 -9.58 -15.02
CA TRP A 69 3.82 -10.13 -15.98
C TRP A 69 3.47 -9.17 -17.12
N ILE A 70 3.33 -7.87 -16.79
CA ILE A 70 3.12 -6.80 -17.77
C ILE A 70 4.34 -6.67 -18.67
N MET A 71 5.54 -6.68 -18.08
CA MET A 71 6.80 -6.54 -18.79
C MET A 71 7.11 -7.70 -19.76
N GLU A 72 6.61 -8.91 -19.49
CA GLU A 72 6.71 -10.06 -20.40
C GLU A 72 5.87 -9.88 -21.68
N ARG A 73 4.84 -9.01 -21.65
CA ARG A 73 3.88 -8.82 -22.73
C ARG A 73 4.13 -7.57 -23.56
N VAL A 74 4.80 -6.58 -22.99
CA VAL A 74 5.13 -5.34 -23.70
C VAL A 74 6.49 -5.42 -24.38
N ILE A 75 6.66 -4.65 -25.45
CA ILE A 75 7.93 -4.59 -26.19
C ILE A 75 9.00 -4.02 -25.25
N PRO A 76 10.14 -4.69 -25.00
CA PRO A 76 11.13 -4.19 -24.05
C PRO A 76 11.70 -2.83 -24.43
N ILE A 77 11.89 -1.96 -23.44
CA ILE A 77 12.44 -0.61 -23.62
C ILE A 77 13.83 -0.60 -24.29
N GLY A 78 14.63 -1.65 -24.10
CA GLY A 78 15.98 -1.79 -24.68
C GLY A 78 16.02 -2.22 -26.16
N ARG A 79 14.87 -2.41 -26.83
CA ARG A 79 14.84 -2.84 -28.24
C ARG A 79 15.44 -1.78 -29.17
N GLN A 80 16.34 -2.18 -30.07
CA GLN A 80 17.07 -1.29 -30.99
C GLN A 80 16.18 -0.27 -31.72
N ASN A 81 14.95 -0.65 -32.07
CA ASN A 81 14.02 0.19 -32.84
C ASN A 81 12.84 0.75 -32.01
N ILE A 82 12.96 0.81 -30.68
CA ILE A 82 11.85 1.21 -29.81
C ILE A 82 11.28 2.60 -30.17
N GLY A 83 12.13 3.59 -30.48
CA GLY A 83 11.68 4.94 -30.84
C GLY A 83 10.84 4.97 -32.12
N SER A 84 11.16 4.14 -33.10
CA SER A 84 10.34 4.00 -34.31
C SER A 84 8.99 3.38 -34.01
N ILE A 85 8.96 2.34 -33.16
CA ILE A 85 7.72 1.66 -32.77
C ILE A 85 6.79 2.62 -32.03
N LEU A 86 7.31 3.36 -31.04
CA LEU A 86 6.55 4.37 -30.32
C LEU A 86 5.98 5.43 -31.28
N SER A 87 6.79 5.91 -32.22
CA SER A 87 6.36 6.89 -33.24
C SER A 87 5.23 6.36 -34.13
N THR A 88 5.31 5.11 -34.59
CA THR A 88 4.26 4.45 -35.39
C THR A 88 2.93 4.40 -34.64
N HIS A 89 2.98 4.18 -33.32
CA HIS A 89 1.79 4.14 -32.46
C HIS A 89 1.44 5.49 -31.81
N LYS A 90 2.08 6.59 -32.24
CA LYS A 90 1.86 7.96 -31.73
C LYS A 90 2.10 8.09 -30.22
N LEU A 91 2.97 7.28 -29.66
CA LEU A 91 3.43 7.35 -28.28
C LEU A 91 4.63 8.30 -28.18
N LYS A 92 4.55 9.29 -27.30
CA LYS A 92 5.62 10.28 -27.08
C LYS A 92 6.78 9.73 -26.27
N GLU A 93 6.47 8.80 -25.37
CA GLU A 93 7.40 8.16 -24.47
C GLU A 93 6.99 6.70 -24.27
N TYR A 94 7.90 5.91 -23.73
CA TYR A 94 7.62 4.53 -23.37
C TYR A 94 6.62 4.51 -22.21
N ASP A 95 5.54 3.75 -22.37
CA ASP A 95 4.45 3.63 -21.40
C ASP A 95 3.94 2.20 -21.47
N GLU A 96 4.23 1.43 -20.42
CA GLU A 96 3.94 0.00 -20.35
C GLU A 96 2.45 -0.26 -20.53
N MET A 97 1.58 0.49 -19.83
CA MET A 97 0.15 0.29 -19.91
C MET A 97 -0.38 0.59 -21.32
N LYS A 98 0.06 1.67 -21.96
CA LYS A 98 -0.38 1.97 -23.34
C LYS A 98 0.08 0.90 -24.32
N LEU A 99 1.30 0.38 -24.18
CA LEU A 99 1.80 -0.71 -25.02
C LEU A 99 0.99 -2.00 -24.80
N LEU A 100 0.65 -2.30 -23.55
CA LEU A 100 -0.19 -3.43 -23.20
C LEU A 100 -1.60 -3.30 -23.77
N GLU A 101 -2.21 -2.12 -23.70
CA GLU A 101 -3.52 -1.84 -24.30
C GLU A 101 -3.50 -1.98 -25.83
N LEU A 102 -2.42 -1.56 -26.49
CA LEU A 102 -2.27 -1.68 -27.95
C LEU A 102 -2.22 -3.12 -28.44
N SER A 103 -1.66 -4.04 -27.64
CA SER A 103 -1.64 -5.47 -27.95
C SER A 103 -2.81 -6.23 -27.32
N GLU A 104 -3.69 -5.54 -26.59
CA GLU A 104 -4.72 -6.17 -25.75
C GLU A 104 -4.13 -7.25 -24.83
N GLY A 105 -2.92 -7.02 -24.33
CA GLY A 105 -2.18 -7.94 -23.45
C GLY A 105 -1.60 -9.19 -24.15
N ARG A 106 -1.87 -9.38 -25.44
CA ARG A 106 -1.39 -10.55 -26.18
C ARG A 106 0.11 -10.49 -26.43
N CYS A 107 0.75 -11.65 -26.40
CA CYS A 107 2.16 -11.83 -26.74
C CYS A 107 2.36 -13.14 -27.52
N SER A 108 3.59 -13.46 -27.90
CA SER A 108 3.90 -14.68 -28.66
C SER A 108 4.16 -15.91 -27.78
N GLN A 109 3.95 -15.82 -26.47
CA GLN A 109 4.31 -16.86 -25.50
C GLN A 109 3.08 -17.65 -25.03
N ASP A 110 1.91 -17.03 -25.03
CA ASP A 110 0.65 -17.60 -24.60
C ASP A 110 -0.54 -16.94 -25.32
N GLU A 111 -1.71 -17.54 -25.18
CA GLU A 111 -2.99 -17.05 -25.73
C GLU A 111 -3.78 -16.26 -24.68
N ILE A 112 -3.08 -15.58 -23.76
CA ILE A 112 -3.71 -14.76 -22.72
C ILE A 112 -3.85 -13.32 -23.21
N CYS A 113 -5.04 -12.75 -23.01
CA CYS A 113 -5.35 -11.36 -23.35
C CYS A 113 -5.91 -10.59 -22.15
N ILE A 114 -6.01 -9.27 -22.30
CA ILE A 114 -6.72 -8.41 -21.35
C ILE A 114 -7.90 -7.71 -22.01
N ARG A 115 -8.99 -7.53 -21.25
CA ARG A 115 -10.18 -6.80 -21.71
C ARG A 115 -10.63 -5.80 -20.67
N ARG A 116 -10.77 -4.54 -21.07
CA ARG A 116 -11.20 -3.49 -20.16
C ARG A 116 -12.63 -3.73 -19.67
N VAL A 117 -12.84 -3.61 -18.37
CA VAL A 117 -14.16 -3.67 -17.73
C VAL A 117 -14.43 -2.42 -16.92
N GLU A 118 -15.72 -2.08 -16.77
CA GLU A 118 -16.14 -0.87 -16.04
C GLU A 118 -16.20 -1.08 -14.53
N ALA A 119 -16.55 -2.30 -14.10
CA ALA A 119 -16.75 -2.63 -12.70
C ALA A 119 -15.65 -3.56 -12.19
N VAL A 120 -15.23 -3.33 -10.94
CA VAL A 120 -14.38 -4.26 -10.21
C VAL A 120 -15.18 -5.54 -9.93
N PRO A 121 -14.70 -6.73 -10.35
CA PRO A 121 -15.44 -7.96 -10.11
C PRO A 121 -15.63 -8.30 -8.62
N LYS A 122 -16.71 -9.03 -8.32
CA LYS A 122 -17.12 -9.34 -6.94
C LYS A 122 -16.02 -10.01 -6.10
N PHE A 123 -15.31 -10.99 -6.67
CA PHE A 123 -14.24 -11.72 -5.97
C PHE A 123 -13.06 -10.83 -5.55
N VAL A 124 -12.85 -9.72 -6.25
CA VAL A 124 -11.85 -8.70 -5.89
C VAL A 124 -12.38 -7.85 -4.75
N LEU A 125 -13.65 -7.43 -4.83
CA LEU A 125 -14.29 -6.68 -3.75
C LEU A 125 -14.31 -7.48 -2.44
N GLU A 126 -14.61 -8.78 -2.52
CA GLU A 126 -14.60 -9.70 -1.37
C GLU A 126 -13.22 -9.81 -0.73
N ARG A 127 -12.12 -9.80 -1.50
CA ARG A 127 -10.76 -9.75 -0.93
C ARG A 127 -10.37 -8.38 -0.41
N SER A 128 -10.82 -7.32 -1.08
CA SER A 128 -10.48 -5.94 -0.73
C SER A 128 -10.98 -5.52 0.65
N VAL A 129 -11.88 -6.29 1.27
CA VAL A 129 -12.28 -6.08 2.67
C VAL A 129 -11.10 -6.25 3.64
N HIS A 130 -10.08 -7.03 3.26
CA HIS A 130 -8.83 -7.17 4.01
C HIS A 130 -7.71 -6.28 3.47
N ASN A 131 -8.01 -5.28 2.62
CA ASN A 131 -7.03 -4.27 2.26
C ASN A 131 -6.84 -3.29 3.41
N LEU A 132 -5.63 -2.74 3.48
CA LEU A 132 -5.26 -1.71 4.44
C LEU A 132 -5.94 -0.39 4.07
N VAL A 133 -6.53 0.26 5.07
CA VAL A 133 -6.99 1.65 5.00
C VAL A 133 -5.90 2.60 5.49
N ASP A 134 -5.11 2.16 6.47
CA ASP A 134 -3.99 2.91 7.03
C ASP A 134 -3.01 1.97 7.74
N CYS A 135 -1.79 2.42 7.98
CA CYS A 135 -0.81 1.71 8.77
C CYS A 135 0.20 2.67 9.41
N THR A 136 0.78 2.27 10.54
CA THR A 136 1.88 3.04 11.15
C THR A 136 2.91 2.12 11.78
N ALA A 137 4.18 2.50 11.61
CA ALA A 137 5.30 1.91 12.32
C ALA A 137 5.29 2.37 13.79
N LEU A 138 5.37 1.42 14.71
CA LEU A 138 5.49 1.65 16.15
C LEU A 138 6.91 1.31 16.62
N GLU A 139 7.18 1.56 17.90
CA GLU A 139 8.41 1.09 18.54
C GLU A 139 8.55 -0.44 18.47
N ASN A 140 9.79 -0.91 18.58
CA ASN A 140 10.15 -2.34 18.60
C ASN A 140 9.73 -3.12 17.34
N ASN A 141 9.84 -2.51 16.16
CA ASN A 141 9.54 -3.14 14.86
C ASN A 141 8.14 -3.76 14.80
N MET A 142 7.15 -3.01 15.31
CA MET A 142 5.75 -3.42 15.32
C MET A 142 4.94 -2.53 14.40
N LEU A 143 4.12 -3.11 13.53
CA LEU A 143 3.15 -2.36 12.74
C LEU A 143 1.79 -2.37 13.44
N LEU A 144 1.09 -1.24 13.33
CA LEU A 144 -0.34 -1.15 13.57
C LEU A 144 -1.02 -0.93 12.23
N CYS A 145 -1.91 -1.85 11.87
CA CYS A 145 -2.56 -1.93 10.56
C CYS A 145 -4.08 -1.81 10.75
N PHE A 146 -4.71 -0.96 9.94
CA PHE A 146 -6.15 -0.74 9.91
C PHE A 146 -6.69 -1.26 8.60
N PHE A 147 -7.73 -2.09 8.63
CA PHE A 147 -8.27 -2.78 7.47
C PHE A 147 -9.67 -2.27 7.09
N ALA A 148 -10.07 -2.52 5.84
CA ALA A 148 -11.33 -2.03 5.29
C ALA A 148 -12.57 -2.67 5.94
N ASP A 149 -12.42 -3.84 6.56
CA ASP A 149 -13.44 -4.52 7.37
C ASP A 149 -13.54 -3.97 8.81
N GLU A 150 -12.91 -2.82 9.09
CA GLU A 150 -12.77 -2.19 10.42
C GLU A 150 -11.88 -2.96 11.41
N THR A 151 -11.30 -4.09 11.01
CA THR A 151 -10.37 -4.83 11.87
C THR A 151 -9.09 -4.02 12.06
N VAL A 152 -8.58 -3.99 13.28
CA VAL A 152 -7.27 -3.41 13.61
C VAL A 152 -6.36 -4.52 14.09
N LYS A 153 -5.17 -4.62 13.50
CA LYS A 153 -4.17 -5.61 13.90
C LYS A 153 -2.84 -4.97 14.24
N LYS A 154 -2.20 -5.55 15.24
CA LYS A 154 -0.82 -5.26 15.62
C LYS A 154 0.05 -6.47 15.30
N ILE A 155 1.19 -6.24 14.65
CA ILE A 155 2.08 -7.31 14.22
C ILE A 155 3.53 -6.94 14.51
N ALA A 156 4.29 -7.88 15.08
CA ALA A 156 5.73 -7.75 15.18
C ALA A 156 6.34 -8.23 13.86
N LEU A 157 7.25 -7.45 13.25
CA LEU A 157 7.91 -7.88 12.01
C LEU A 157 8.73 -9.16 12.19
N SER A 158 9.17 -9.47 13.43
CA SER A 158 9.81 -10.75 13.75
C SER A 158 8.93 -11.97 13.44
N ASP A 159 7.60 -11.84 13.60
CA ASP A 159 6.63 -12.92 13.39
C ASP A 159 6.46 -13.27 11.90
N ILE A 160 7.00 -12.44 11.01
CA ILE A 160 6.99 -12.58 9.55
C ILE A 160 8.39 -12.35 8.95
N SER A 161 9.44 -12.58 9.75
CA SER A 161 10.83 -12.33 9.34
C SER A 161 11.33 -13.26 8.23
N ASP A 162 10.66 -14.40 8.04
CA ASP A 162 10.86 -15.35 6.95
C ASP A 162 10.26 -14.87 5.62
N TYR A 163 9.39 -13.85 5.65
CA TYR A 163 8.85 -13.24 4.44
C TYR A 163 9.84 -12.26 3.82
N GLU A 164 10.06 -12.39 2.52
CA GLU A 164 10.87 -11.55 1.62
C GLU A 164 11.49 -10.28 2.21
N LYS A 165 12.82 -10.30 2.46
CA LYS A 165 13.62 -9.12 2.86
C LYS A 165 13.10 -8.39 4.12
N THR A 166 12.14 -8.96 4.88
CA THR A 166 11.62 -8.34 6.11
C THR A 166 12.71 -8.23 7.17
N ASP A 167 13.64 -9.18 7.22
CA ASP A 167 14.86 -9.14 8.01
C ASP A 167 15.68 -7.84 7.80
N LYS A 168 15.77 -7.37 6.54
CA LYS A 168 16.45 -6.11 6.21
C LYS A 168 15.73 -4.91 6.81
N VAL A 169 14.40 -4.90 6.78
CA VAL A 169 13.59 -3.85 7.42
C VAL A 169 13.83 -3.83 8.92
N ILE A 170 13.77 -4.99 9.58
CA ILE A 170 13.99 -5.16 11.03
C ILE A 170 15.37 -4.63 11.45
N SER A 171 16.39 -4.91 10.65
CA SER A 171 17.79 -4.56 10.95
C SER A 171 18.15 -3.09 10.68
N ASN A 172 17.32 -2.35 9.95
CA ASN A 172 17.62 -0.99 9.50
C ASN A 172 16.52 0.00 9.91
N ARG A 173 16.82 0.81 10.92
CA ARG A 173 15.87 1.79 11.46
C ARG A 173 15.38 2.80 10.42
N ASN A 174 16.27 3.36 9.59
CA ASN A 174 15.84 4.36 8.59
C ASN A 174 14.89 3.76 7.56
N LEU A 175 15.15 2.50 7.17
CA LEU A 175 14.25 1.76 6.29
C LEU A 175 12.91 1.47 6.98
N TYR A 176 12.93 1.03 8.23
CA TYR A 176 11.70 0.78 8.99
C TYR A 176 10.84 2.05 9.15
N GLU A 177 11.46 3.20 9.43
CA GLU A 177 10.76 4.49 9.59
C GLU A 177 10.22 5.04 8.25
N SER A 178 10.63 4.47 7.10
CA SER A 178 10.05 4.78 5.77
C SER A 178 8.77 3.99 5.46
N CYS A 179 8.13 3.42 6.48
CA CYS A 179 6.88 2.68 6.38
C CYS A 179 5.77 3.55 5.77
N GLU A 180 5.20 3.08 4.67
CA GLU A 180 4.11 3.76 3.97
C GLU A 180 3.01 2.78 3.56
N LEU A 181 1.80 3.30 3.43
CA LEU A 181 0.67 2.55 2.89
C LEU A 181 0.86 2.34 1.39
N GLY A 182 0.85 1.08 0.96
CA GLY A 182 0.91 0.70 -0.45
C GLY A 182 -0.35 1.05 -1.23
N CYS A 183 -0.21 1.07 -2.55
CA CYS A 183 -1.30 1.46 -3.44
C CYS A 183 -2.54 0.57 -3.25
N GLY A 184 -3.72 1.19 -3.16
CA GLY A 184 -4.98 0.48 -2.97
C GLY A 184 -5.11 -0.30 -1.65
N GLY A 185 -4.16 -0.14 -0.72
CA GLY A 185 -4.14 -0.89 0.54
C GLY A 185 -3.65 -2.34 0.41
N HIS A 186 -3.02 -2.70 -0.71
CA HIS A 186 -2.63 -4.09 -0.99
C HIS A 186 -1.40 -4.55 -0.20
N TYR A 187 -0.60 -3.62 0.32
CA TYR A 187 0.65 -3.90 1.03
C TYR A 187 1.06 -2.70 1.90
N VAL A 188 1.97 -2.92 2.83
CA VAL A 188 2.82 -1.88 3.44
C VAL A 188 4.13 -1.88 2.67
N THR A 189 4.69 -0.71 2.37
CA THR A 189 5.98 -0.60 1.71
C THR A 189 7.01 0.13 2.57
N PHE A 190 8.26 -0.25 2.43
CA PHE A 190 9.40 0.41 3.03
C PHE A 190 10.32 0.90 1.91
N ASN A 191 10.51 2.21 1.83
CA ASN A 191 11.32 2.88 0.81
C ASN A 191 10.93 2.49 -0.63
N ASP A 192 9.64 2.25 -0.87
CA ASP A 192 9.05 1.79 -2.14
C ASP A 192 9.71 0.54 -2.75
N SER A 193 10.47 -0.23 -1.95
CA SER A 193 11.35 -1.31 -2.45
C SER A 193 11.12 -2.67 -1.78
N ILE A 194 10.53 -2.69 -0.57
CA ILE A 194 10.22 -3.91 0.16
C ILE A 194 8.76 -3.82 0.57
N ASP A 195 7.95 -4.71 0.01
CA ASP A 195 6.52 -4.74 0.21
C ASP A 195 6.14 -5.93 1.10
N ILE A 196 5.33 -5.67 2.13
CA ILE A 196 4.70 -6.70 2.96
C ILE A 196 3.21 -6.71 2.64
N PRO A 197 2.65 -7.79 2.09
CA PRO A 197 1.29 -7.80 1.59
C PRO A 197 0.24 -7.77 2.70
N ALA A 198 -0.89 -7.13 2.41
CA ALA A 198 -1.99 -6.95 3.37
C ALA A 198 -2.53 -8.29 3.89
N TRP A 199 -2.62 -9.32 3.04
CA TRP A 199 -3.10 -10.65 3.44
C TRP A 199 -2.22 -11.26 4.54
N LEU A 200 -0.90 -11.08 4.47
CA LEU A 200 0.05 -11.62 5.45
C LEU A 200 -0.09 -10.88 6.80
N LEU A 201 -0.21 -9.55 6.73
CA LEU A 201 -0.43 -8.70 7.90
C LEU A 201 -1.79 -9.04 8.56
N TYR A 202 -2.81 -9.31 7.76
CA TYR A 202 -4.13 -9.69 8.24
C TYR A 202 -4.11 -11.08 8.90
N GLU A 203 -3.47 -12.06 8.28
CA GLU A 203 -3.42 -13.43 8.81
C GLU A 203 -2.60 -13.52 10.11
N LYS A 204 -1.41 -12.91 10.14
CA LYS A 204 -0.46 -13.04 11.25
C LYS A 204 -0.67 -12.02 12.36
N GLY A 205 -1.35 -10.90 12.07
CA GLY A 205 -1.55 -9.82 13.02
C GLY A 205 -2.55 -10.15 14.13
N ARG A 206 -2.22 -9.72 15.35
CA ARG A 206 -3.09 -9.87 16.53
C ARG A 206 -4.16 -8.79 16.52
N ILE A 207 -5.41 -9.19 16.66
CA ILE A 207 -6.55 -8.26 16.71
C ILE A 207 -6.41 -7.36 17.95
N ILE A 208 -6.67 -6.07 17.75
CA ILE A 208 -6.77 -5.08 18.83
C ILE A 208 -8.22 -4.58 18.86
N ASP A 209 -8.81 -4.59 20.05
CA ASP A 209 -10.20 -4.14 20.27
C ASP A 209 -10.27 -2.61 20.36
N VAL A 210 -10.01 -1.96 19.22
CA VAL A 210 -10.10 -0.52 18.99
C VAL A 210 -10.45 -0.30 17.51
N LYS A 211 -11.08 0.82 17.20
CA LYS A 211 -11.37 1.20 15.80
C LYS A 211 -10.46 2.32 15.32
N TYR A 212 -10.32 2.46 14.01
CA TYR A 212 -9.58 3.59 13.41
C TYR A 212 -10.14 4.94 13.87
N GLU A 213 -11.47 5.05 13.97
CA GLU A 213 -12.17 6.25 14.41
C GLU A 213 -11.81 6.64 15.86
N ASP A 214 -11.45 5.67 16.71
CA ASP A 214 -11.03 5.95 18.08
C ASP A 214 -9.68 6.71 18.09
N PHE A 215 -8.77 6.38 17.18
CA PHE A 215 -7.50 7.09 17.02
C PHE A 215 -7.71 8.50 16.46
N ILE A 216 -8.60 8.66 15.49
CA ILE A 216 -8.99 9.98 14.96
C ILE A 216 -9.60 10.83 16.06
N ALA A 217 -10.53 10.27 16.84
CA ALA A 217 -11.18 10.95 17.96
C ALA A 217 -10.17 11.30 19.06
N PHE A 218 -9.26 10.40 19.42
CA PHE A 218 -8.20 10.65 20.39
C PHE A 218 -7.31 11.80 19.93
N THR A 219 -6.83 11.73 18.68
CA THR A 219 -5.92 12.72 18.10
C THR A 219 -6.58 14.10 18.05
N GLY A 220 -7.79 14.20 17.50
CA GLY A 220 -8.51 15.47 17.39
C GLY A 220 -8.88 16.13 18.73
N LYS A 221 -9.04 15.35 19.80
CA LYS A 221 -9.42 15.85 21.14
C LYS A 221 -8.21 16.12 22.05
N ASN A 222 -7.10 15.42 21.86
CA ASN A 222 -5.96 15.44 22.78
C ASN A 222 -4.69 16.05 22.20
N ILE A 223 -4.56 16.18 20.87
CA ILE A 223 -3.43 16.86 20.25
C ILE A 223 -3.82 18.31 19.97
N ILE A 224 -3.04 19.25 20.51
CA ILE A 224 -3.28 20.68 20.37
C ILE A 224 -2.02 21.38 19.86
N ASP A 225 -2.21 22.40 19.02
CA ASP A 225 -1.12 23.24 18.54
C ASP A 225 -0.67 24.26 19.60
N THR A 226 0.42 24.97 19.30
CA THR A 226 0.96 26.05 20.13
C THR A 226 -0.08 27.12 20.48
N SER A 227 -0.98 27.46 19.57
CA SER A 227 -1.96 28.54 19.78
C SER A 227 -3.03 28.12 20.79
N ARG A 228 -3.64 26.93 20.59
CA ARG A 228 -4.58 26.34 21.56
C ARG A 228 -3.92 26.05 22.91
N ALA A 229 -2.64 25.67 22.92
CA ALA A 229 -1.89 25.49 24.17
C ALA A 229 -1.76 26.80 24.95
N CYS A 230 -1.40 27.90 24.29
CA CYS A 230 -1.33 29.25 24.88
C CYS A 230 -2.68 29.72 25.44
N GLU A 231 -3.76 29.55 24.68
CA GLU A 231 -5.13 29.86 25.11
C GLU A 231 -5.52 29.07 26.35
N MET A 232 -5.30 27.75 26.33
CA MET A 232 -5.63 26.85 27.44
C MET A 232 -4.86 27.18 28.72
N LEU A 233 -3.58 27.53 28.59
CA LEU A 233 -2.74 27.87 29.73
C LEU A 233 -2.87 29.35 30.14
N GLN A 234 -3.52 30.18 29.32
CA GLN A 234 -3.58 31.63 29.45
C GLN A 234 -2.18 32.26 29.52
N CYS A 235 -1.29 31.83 28.61
CA CYS A 235 0.10 32.27 28.58
C CYS A 235 0.56 32.67 27.18
N THR A 236 1.62 33.45 27.10
CA THR A 236 2.27 33.80 25.83
C THR A 236 3.05 32.61 25.27
N ARG A 237 3.40 32.65 23.99
CA ARG A 237 4.29 31.64 23.37
C ARG A 237 5.65 31.55 24.06
N GLN A 238 6.19 32.68 24.53
CA GLN A 238 7.46 32.70 25.27
C GLN A 238 7.32 31.96 26.61
N ASN A 239 6.23 32.19 27.33
CA ASN A 239 5.96 31.50 28.60
C ASN A 239 5.69 30.01 28.38
N LEU A 240 4.96 29.64 27.33
CA LEU A 240 4.78 28.24 26.93
C LEU A 240 6.14 27.57 26.67
N ASN A 241 7.01 28.20 25.88
CA ASN A 241 8.36 27.67 25.60
C ASN A 241 9.20 27.53 26.87
N TYR A 242 9.10 28.47 27.80
CA TYR A 242 9.75 28.37 29.11
C TYR A 242 9.21 27.19 29.93
N LEU A 243 7.88 27.02 30.01
CA LEU A 243 7.23 25.91 30.72
C LEU A 243 7.63 24.56 30.12
N VAL A 244 7.54 24.43 28.80
CA VAL A 244 7.90 23.21 28.07
C VAL A 244 9.34 22.80 28.35
N LYS A 245 10.29 23.76 28.34
CA LYS A 245 11.69 23.51 28.69
C LYS A 245 11.88 23.16 30.17
N LYS A 246 11.25 23.91 31.07
CA LYS A 246 11.39 23.75 32.53
C LYS A 246 10.86 22.39 32.99
N HIS A 247 9.75 21.93 32.43
CA HIS A 247 9.07 20.69 32.80
C HIS A 247 9.42 19.51 31.87
N GLY A 248 10.39 19.68 30.96
CA GLY A 248 10.83 18.61 30.06
C GLY A 248 9.72 18.06 29.15
N ILE A 249 8.73 18.88 28.78
CA ILE A 249 7.61 18.44 27.95
C ILE A 249 8.10 18.31 26.51
N THR A 250 8.06 17.10 25.95
CA THR A 250 8.39 16.88 24.54
C THR A 250 7.13 17.06 23.67
N PRO A 251 7.17 17.92 22.64
CA PRO A 251 6.14 17.93 21.60
C PRO A 251 6.01 16.56 20.94
N VAL A 252 4.81 16.21 20.52
CA VAL A 252 4.57 15.00 19.69
C VAL A 252 5.07 15.24 18.27
N MET A 253 5.01 16.48 17.82
CA MET A 253 5.57 16.93 16.54
C MET A 253 6.12 18.34 16.72
N ALA A 254 7.30 18.60 16.16
CA ALA A 254 7.92 19.92 16.13
C ALA A 254 8.16 20.33 14.69
N ASP A 255 7.63 21.49 14.28
CA ASP A 255 7.85 22.09 12.97
C ASP A 255 8.07 23.61 13.11
N VAL A 256 8.66 24.22 12.08
CA VAL A 256 8.95 25.66 12.00
C VAL A 256 7.68 26.50 12.16
N LYS A 257 6.52 25.96 11.77
CA LYS A 257 5.20 26.64 11.89
C LYS A 257 4.55 26.48 13.27
N GLY A 258 5.06 25.60 14.12
CA GLY A 258 4.52 25.35 15.45
C GLY A 258 4.70 23.91 15.91
N ASN A 259 4.45 23.69 17.20
CA ASN A 259 4.56 22.40 17.85
C ASN A 259 3.17 21.83 18.14
N LEU A 260 3.05 20.51 18.10
CA LEU A 260 1.89 19.77 18.56
C LEU A 260 2.17 19.11 19.91
N TYR A 261 1.22 19.22 20.84
CA TYR A 261 1.36 18.74 22.21
C TYR A 261 0.21 17.83 22.61
N VAL A 262 0.49 16.88 23.50
CA VAL A 262 -0.56 16.17 24.23
C VAL A 262 -1.14 17.10 25.29
N LYS A 263 -2.41 17.47 25.14
CA LYS A 263 -3.17 18.38 26.00
C LYS A 263 -2.99 18.09 27.50
N ASN A 264 -3.08 16.82 27.90
CA ASN A 264 -3.02 16.46 29.32
C ASN A 264 -1.61 16.58 29.91
N ARG A 265 -0.54 16.41 29.10
CA ARG A 265 0.84 16.65 29.56
C ARG A 265 1.11 18.12 29.87
N LEU A 266 0.40 19.04 29.21
CA LEU A 266 0.47 20.47 29.52
C LEU A 266 -0.34 20.86 30.76
N LYS A 267 -1.45 20.15 31.05
CA LYS A 267 -2.33 20.46 32.17
C LYS A 267 -1.85 19.94 33.51
N ALA A 268 -1.21 18.77 33.53
CA ALA A 268 -0.73 18.14 34.76
C ALA A 268 0.19 19.06 35.59
N GLU A 269 0.88 19.99 34.93
CA GLU A 269 1.88 20.88 35.53
C GLU A 269 1.31 22.24 36.00
N LYS A 270 -0.03 22.44 35.91
CA LYS A 270 -0.72 23.64 36.46
C LYS A 270 -1.17 23.45 37.92
N THR A 271 -1.01 22.25 38.47
CA THR A 271 -1.38 21.86 39.85
C THR A 271 -0.10 21.64 40.65
#